data_AF-A0A956DMA3-F1
#
_entry.id   AF-A0A956DMA3-F1
#
_cell.length_a   1.000
_cell.length_b   1.000
_cell.length_c   1.000
_cell.angle_alpha   90.00
_cell.angle_beta   90.00
_cell.angle_gamma   90.00
#
_symmetry.space_group_name_H-M   'P 1'
#
loop_
_entity.id
_entity.type
_entity.pdbx_description
1 polymer ?
#
loop_
_entity_poly.entity_id
_entity_poly.type
_entity_poly.pdbx_seq_one_letter_code
_entity_poly.pdbx_strand_id
1 'polypeptide(L)'
;MVRAVVLLLLVLLLLVLLAPEAQADVVPPAPEDCPPGSVGSTDHYGPHCRPSICRSDEDCKDGQRCRELALCVFEKTYEHWRGNTHRREVRGSCAQGEACPEESSCETAKRCVPAGDVPPEPSASSPASPASPPPSASSLASPPTPPSPKGAAGPSTRCAACALVGAGGPAGHAAWAIAIASLALVARRRRHQSSGCSGRTR
;
A
#
# COMPACT_ATOMS: atom_id res chain seq x y z
N MET A 1 -38.84 -3.70 -39.62
CA MET A 1 -37.46 -3.66 -39.10
C MET A 1 -37.23 -2.53 -38.10
N VAL A 2 -37.50 -1.25 -38.45
CA VAL A 2 -37.26 -0.09 -37.54
C VAL A 2 -37.93 -0.22 -36.16
N ARG A 3 -39.21 -0.62 -36.09
CA ARG A 3 -39.93 -0.79 -34.81
C ARG A 3 -39.28 -1.82 -33.87
N ALA A 4 -38.78 -2.93 -34.42
CA ALA A 4 -38.13 -3.98 -33.63
C ALA A 4 -36.79 -3.50 -33.06
N VAL A 5 -36.02 -2.74 -33.84
CA VAL A 5 -34.74 -2.15 -33.40
C VAL A 5 -34.97 -1.13 -32.27
N VAL A 6 -36.00 -0.28 -32.39
CA VAL A 6 -36.33 0.71 -31.33
C VAL A 6 -36.73 0.01 -30.03
N LEU A 7 -37.57 -1.03 -30.09
CA LEU A 7 -37.96 -1.79 -28.89
C LEU A 7 -36.76 -2.48 -28.24
N LEU A 8 -35.88 -3.09 -29.04
CA LEU A 8 -34.66 -3.72 -28.53
C LEU A 8 -33.76 -2.71 -27.80
N LEU A 9 -33.56 -1.52 -28.38
CA LEU A 9 -32.76 -0.46 -27.76
C LEU A 9 -33.38 0.06 -26.46
N LEU A 10 -34.70 0.23 -26.42
CA LEU A 10 -35.40 0.65 -25.20
C LEU A 10 -35.30 -0.39 -24.08
N VAL A 11 -35.42 -1.68 -24.42
CA VAL A 11 -35.25 -2.77 -23.45
C VAL A 11 -33.81 -2.80 -22.92
N LEU A 12 -32.80 -2.70 -23.79
CA LEU A 12 -31.40 -2.61 -23.38
C LEU A 12 -31.13 -1.40 -22.49
N LEU A 13 -31.66 -0.23 -22.83
CA LEU A 13 -31.52 0.98 -22.02
C LEU A 13 -32.17 0.80 -20.64
N LEU A 14 -33.37 0.21 -20.58
CA LEU A 14 -34.07 -0.07 -19.33
C LEU A 14 -33.27 -1.05 -18.46
N LEU A 15 -32.66 -2.08 -19.05
CA LEU A 15 -31.79 -3.02 -18.35
C LEU A 15 -30.53 -2.35 -17.77
N VAL A 16 -29.93 -1.41 -18.49
CA VAL A 16 -28.76 -0.65 -17.99
C VAL A 16 -29.16 0.29 -16.84
N LEU A 17 -30.35 0.89 -16.89
CA LEU A 17 -30.86 1.78 -15.84
C LEU A 17 -31.30 1.04 -14.56
N LEU A 18 -31.68 -0.23 -14.69
CA LEU A 18 -32.05 -1.11 -13.58
C LEU A 18 -30.85 -1.87 -12.98
N ALA A 19 -29.64 -1.69 -13.52
CA ALA A 19 -28.46 -2.31 -12.95
C ALA A 19 -28.24 -1.79 -11.52
N PRO A 20 -28.20 -2.66 -10.50
CA PRO A 20 -27.89 -2.22 -9.14
C PRO A 20 -26.52 -1.54 -9.15
N GLU A 21 -26.36 -0.49 -8.34
CA GLU A 21 -25.05 0.10 -8.14
C GLU A 21 -24.12 -1.00 -7.60
N ALA A 22 -23.15 -1.40 -8.42
CA ALA A 22 -22.09 -2.27 -7.96
C ALA A 22 -21.33 -1.51 -6.88
N GLN A 23 -21.63 -1.85 -5.62
CA GLN A 23 -20.88 -1.37 -4.46
C GLN A 23 -19.47 -1.93 -4.63
N ALA A 24 -18.54 -1.06 -5.04
CA ALA A 24 -17.12 -1.37 -4.89
C ALA A 24 -16.85 -1.59 -3.39
N ASP A 25 -15.95 -2.51 -3.07
CA ASP A 25 -15.55 -2.78 -1.69
C ASP A 25 -15.19 -1.47 -0.99
N VAL A 26 -15.98 -1.09 0.00
CA VAL A 26 -15.78 0.14 0.77
C VAL A 26 -14.68 -0.15 1.79
N VAL A 27 -13.45 0.15 1.38
CA VAL A 27 -12.28 0.02 2.24
C VAL A 27 -12.31 1.15 3.28
N PRO A 28 -12.37 0.86 4.59
CA PRO A 28 -12.34 1.88 5.63
C PRO A 28 -11.06 2.73 5.56
N PRO A 29 -11.09 3.99 6.02
CA PRO A 29 -9.88 4.81 6.08
C PRO A 29 -8.82 4.17 6.98
N ALA A 30 -7.56 4.51 6.73
CA ALA A 30 -6.44 4.10 7.56
C ALA A 30 -6.64 4.56 9.03
N PRO A 31 -6.19 3.78 10.02
CA PRO A 31 -6.29 4.17 11.42
C PRO A 31 -5.37 5.36 11.71
N GLU A 32 -5.86 6.34 12.48
CA GLU A 32 -5.09 7.53 12.86
C GLU A 32 -4.25 7.27 14.13
N ASP A 33 -4.75 6.45 15.05
CA ASP A 33 -4.13 6.15 16.35
C ASP A 33 -3.17 4.96 16.28
N CYS A 34 -2.13 5.07 15.46
CA CYS A 34 -1.10 4.04 15.37
C CYS A 34 0.02 4.23 16.42
N PRO A 35 0.57 3.14 16.99
CA PRO A 35 1.71 3.24 17.90
C PRO A 35 2.90 3.99 17.26
N PRO A 36 3.69 4.75 18.04
CA PRO A 36 4.89 5.41 17.53
C PRO A 36 5.79 4.45 16.74
N GLY A 37 6.36 4.92 15.62
CA GLY A 37 7.14 4.06 14.73
C GLY A 37 6.32 3.24 13.74
N SER A 38 5.00 3.39 13.71
CA SER A 38 4.10 2.80 12.71
C SER A 38 3.24 3.85 12.02
N VAL A 39 2.64 3.51 10.89
CA VAL A 39 1.80 4.40 10.07
C VAL A 39 0.51 3.70 9.71
N GLY A 40 -0.61 4.41 9.84
CA GLY A 40 -1.91 3.94 9.36
C GLY A 40 -1.88 3.61 7.88
N SER A 41 -2.39 2.44 7.52
CA SER A 41 -2.50 1.96 6.16
C SER A 41 -3.86 1.28 5.97
N THR A 42 -4.32 1.21 4.73
CA THR A 42 -5.54 0.47 4.38
C THR A 42 -5.35 -0.23 3.04
N ASP A 43 -5.90 -1.44 2.93
CA ASP A 43 -5.84 -2.29 1.74
C ASP A 43 -7.12 -3.15 1.65
N HIS A 44 -7.16 -4.10 0.71
CA HIS A 44 -8.30 -5.02 0.53
C HIS A 44 -8.60 -5.92 1.74
N TYR A 45 -7.69 -6.00 2.71
CA TYR A 45 -7.85 -6.74 3.97
C TYR A 45 -8.08 -5.79 5.16
N GLY A 46 -8.43 -4.53 4.88
CA GLY A 46 -8.88 -3.55 5.87
C GLY A 46 -7.78 -2.66 6.46
N PRO A 47 -8.18 -1.72 7.35
CA PRO A 47 -7.29 -0.79 8.01
C PRO A 47 -6.34 -1.49 8.99
N HIS A 48 -5.08 -1.05 9.05
CA HIS A 48 -4.08 -1.58 9.97
C HIS A 48 -2.93 -0.57 10.20
N CYS A 49 -2.16 -0.77 11.27
CA CYS A 49 -0.92 -0.04 11.52
C CYS A 49 0.26 -0.83 10.96
N ARG A 50 0.95 -0.27 9.96
CA ARG A 50 2.13 -0.90 9.33
C ARG A 50 3.41 -0.32 9.94
N PRO A 51 4.46 -1.13 10.21
CA PRO A 51 5.71 -0.58 10.72
C PRO A 51 6.32 0.40 9.70
N SER A 52 6.77 1.56 10.17
CA SER A 52 7.57 2.49 9.35
C SER A 52 8.99 1.94 9.14
N ILE A 53 9.72 2.40 8.14
CA ILE A 53 11.12 2.01 7.92
C ILE A 53 11.88 3.26 7.51
N CYS A 54 13.01 3.51 8.14
CA CYS A 54 13.92 4.59 7.77
C CYS A 54 15.37 4.15 7.93
N ARG A 55 16.28 4.80 7.21
CA ARG A 55 17.73 4.69 7.37
C ARG A 55 18.29 5.93 8.05
N SER A 56 17.75 7.09 7.71
CA SER A 56 18.08 8.40 8.29
C SER A 56 16.83 9.29 8.45
N ASP A 57 16.99 10.44 9.09
CA ASP A 57 15.90 11.38 9.38
C ASP A 57 15.22 11.91 8.11
N GLU A 58 15.95 12.00 7.01
CA GLU A 58 15.45 12.47 5.70
C GLU A 58 14.45 11.50 5.06
N ASP A 59 14.43 10.23 5.50
CA ASP A 59 13.43 9.25 5.05
C ASP A 59 12.07 9.46 5.75
N CYS A 60 12.03 10.28 6.81
CA CYS A 60 10.85 10.53 7.62
C CYS A 60 10.14 11.82 7.20
N LYS A 61 8.84 11.91 7.47
CA LYS A 61 8.04 13.11 7.18
C LYS A 61 8.43 14.27 8.11
N ASP A 62 8.06 15.49 7.74
CA ASP A 62 8.29 16.68 8.56
C ASP A 62 7.82 16.47 10.01
N GLY A 63 8.69 16.83 10.96
CA GLY A 63 8.44 16.66 12.40
C GLY A 63 8.68 15.24 12.93
N GLN A 64 9.19 14.31 12.12
CA GLN A 64 9.61 12.98 12.55
C GLN A 64 11.14 12.81 12.52
N ARG A 65 11.64 11.81 13.24
CA ARG A 65 13.05 11.43 13.32
C ARG A 65 13.19 9.93 13.15
N CYS A 66 14.30 9.50 12.57
CA CYS A 66 14.61 8.09 12.40
C CYS A 66 15.31 7.55 13.64
N ARG A 67 14.59 6.75 14.43
CA ARG A 67 15.05 6.22 15.71
C ARG A 67 14.92 4.72 15.77
N GLU A 68 15.80 4.08 16.54
CA GLU A 68 15.68 2.66 16.84
C GLU A 68 14.52 2.45 17.82
N LEU A 69 13.55 1.60 17.46
CA LEU A 69 12.39 1.31 18.27
C LEU A 69 12.04 -0.18 18.18
N ALA A 70 11.68 -0.75 19.32
CA ALA A 70 11.21 -2.13 19.45
C ALA A 70 9.68 -2.18 19.38
N LEU A 71 9.15 -2.83 18.35
CA LEU A 71 7.71 -2.97 18.10
C LEU A 71 7.29 -4.43 18.10
N CYS A 72 6.09 -4.71 18.60
CA CYS A 72 5.43 -5.99 18.45
C CYS A 72 4.83 -6.11 17.06
N VAL A 73 5.51 -6.84 16.19
CA VAL A 73 5.13 -7.03 14.79
C VAL A 73 4.51 -8.41 14.61
N PHE A 74 3.29 -8.44 14.10
CA PHE A 74 2.56 -9.63 13.70
C PHE A 74 2.60 -9.77 12.17
N GLU A 75 2.98 -10.94 11.66
CA GLU A 75 2.96 -11.23 10.24
C GLU A 75 1.76 -12.13 9.91
N LYS A 76 0.88 -11.64 9.03
CA LYS A 76 -0.30 -12.36 8.59
C LYS A 76 -0.19 -12.68 7.11
N THR A 77 -0.46 -13.93 6.77
CA THR A 77 -0.56 -14.39 5.38
C THR A 77 -2.03 -14.43 4.97
N TYR A 78 -2.35 -13.77 3.87
CA TYR A 78 -3.67 -13.77 3.26
C TYR A 78 -3.61 -14.58 1.97
N GLU A 79 -4.36 -15.67 1.92
CA GLU A 79 -4.50 -16.47 0.71
C GLU A 79 -5.58 -15.86 -0.21
N HIS A 80 -5.26 -15.72 -1.49
CA HIS A 80 -6.20 -15.27 -2.51
C HIS A 80 -5.92 -15.94 -3.85
N TRP A 81 -6.82 -15.76 -4.83
CA TRP A 81 -6.74 -16.46 -6.12
C TRP A 81 -5.48 -16.16 -6.96
N ARG A 82 -4.70 -15.12 -6.60
CA ARG A 82 -3.43 -14.77 -7.26
C ARG A 82 -2.19 -15.19 -6.47
N GLY A 83 -2.35 -15.92 -5.37
CA GLY A 83 -1.27 -16.33 -4.48
C GLY A 83 -1.44 -15.80 -3.07
N ASN A 84 -0.33 -15.74 -2.34
CA ASN A 84 -0.31 -15.32 -0.94
C ASN A 84 0.20 -13.87 -0.83
N THR A 85 -0.49 -13.06 -0.03
CA THR A 85 -0.03 -11.73 0.36
C THR A 85 0.39 -11.76 1.83
N HIS A 86 1.63 -11.34 2.10
CA HIS A 86 2.15 -11.20 3.45
C HIS A 86 1.98 -9.77 3.94
N ARG A 87 1.42 -9.59 5.13
CA ARG A 87 1.18 -8.28 5.73
C ARG A 87 1.80 -8.22 7.13
N ARG A 88 2.49 -7.12 7.42
CA ARG A 88 3.10 -6.85 8.72
C ARG A 88 2.29 -5.79 9.45
N GLU A 89 1.79 -6.13 10.63
CA GLU A 89 0.94 -5.29 11.47
C GLU A 89 1.62 -5.03 12.82
N VAL A 90 1.53 -3.79 13.31
CA VAL A 90 2.05 -3.42 14.63
C VAL A 90 0.92 -3.51 15.67
N ARG A 91 1.15 -4.27 16.73
CA ARG A 91 0.21 -4.43 17.87
C ARG A 91 0.54 -3.51 19.05
N GLY A 92 1.79 -3.05 19.15
CA GLY A 92 2.26 -2.19 20.25
C GLY A 92 3.78 -2.07 20.26
N SER A 93 4.33 -1.46 21.31
CA SER A 93 5.76 -1.46 21.62
C SER A 93 6.14 -2.64 22.51
N CYS A 94 7.38 -3.10 22.41
CA CYS A 94 7.99 -4.06 23.34
C CYS A 94 9.30 -3.52 23.93
N ALA A 95 9.40 -2.19 24.03
CA ALA A 95 10.54 -1.57 24.71
C ALA A 95 10.58 -2.03 26.18
N GLN A 96 11.77 -2.01 26.78
CA GLN A 96 11.96 -2.30 28.22
C GLN A 96 11.65 -3.75 28.64
N GLY A 97 11.64 -4.69 27.70
CA GLY A 97 11.45 -6.12 28.00
C GLY A 97 9.99 -6.53 28.17
N GLU A 98 9.04 -5.68 27.76
CA GLU A 98 7.64 -6.07 27.66
C GLU A 98 7.46 -7.19 26.61
N ALA A 99 6.74 -8.24 27.00
CA ALA A 99 6.44 -9.34 26.10
C ALA A 99 5.37 -8.92 25.10
N CYS A 100 5.56 -9.31 23.84
CA CYS A 100 4.57 -9.06 22.80
C CYS A 100 3.32 -9.93 22.98
N PRO A 101 2.12 -9.40 22.67
CA PRO A 101 0.90 -10.19 22.74
C PRO A 101 0.85 -11.24 21.62
N GLU A 102 0.20 -12.37 21.91
CA GLU A 102 -0.16 -13.40 20.92
C GLU A 102 1.04 -13.92 20.10
N GLU A 103 0.86 -14.04 18.77
CA GLU A 103 1.83 -14.54 17.78
C GLU A 103 2.75 -13.42 17.24
N SER A 104 2.82 -12.27 17.91
CA SER A 104 3.69 -11.17 17.47
C SER A 104 5.12 -11.32 18.01
N SER A 105 6.09 -10.89 17.21
CA SER A 105 7.51 -10.91 17.56
C SER A 105 7.99 -9.50 17.88
N CYS A 106 8.85 -9.37 18.90
CA CYS A 106 9.48 -8.10 19.22
C CYS A 106 10.61 -7.83 18.22
N GLU A 107 10.41 -6.85 17.34
CA GLU A 107 11.39 -6.46 16.33
C GLU A 107 11.93 -5.07 16.63
N THR A 108 13.24 -5.01 16.86
CA THR A 108 14.00 -3.76 16.97
C THR A 108 14.51 -3.35 15.60
N ALA A 109 14.10 -2.17 15.12
CA ALA A 109 14.63 -1.60 13.88
C ALA A 109 14.49 -0.07 13.89
N LYS A 110 15.07 0.59 12.86
CA LYS A 110 14.92 2.02 12.65
C LYS A 110 13.52 2.38 12.10
N ARG A 111 12.81 3.24 12.81
CA ARG A 111 11.43 3.67 12.58
C ARG A 111 11.34 5.19 12.62
N CYS A 112 10.38 5.75 11.89
CA CYS A 112 10.04 7.16 11.99
C CYS A 112 9.13 7.40 13.18
N VAL A 113 9.59 8.21 14.14
CA VAL A 113 8.84 8.60 15.34
C VAL A 113 8.67 10.12 15.38
N PRO A 114 7.57 10.67 15.93
CA PRO A 114 7.45 12.11 16.14
C PRO A 114 8.62 12.65 16.97
N ALA A 115 9.17 13.80 16.59
CA ALA A 115 10.36 14.38 17.24
C ALA A 115 10.13 14.75 18.72
N GLY A 116 8.87 14.97 19.12
CA GLY A 116 8.50 15.35 20.49
C GLY A 116 8.38 14.19 21.48
N ASP A 117 8.26 12.95 21.02
CA ASP A 117 8.02 11.77 21.88
C ASP A 117 9.30 11.13 22.40
N VAL A 118 10.45 11.69 22.03
CA VAL A 118 11.76 11.19 22.45
C VAL A 118 12.23 12.05 23.61
N PRO A 119 12.35 11.50 24.84
CA PRO A 119 13.12 12.16 25.89
C PRO A 119 14.47 12.53 25.28
N PRO A 120 14.94 13.79 25.43
CA PRO A 120 16.14 14.25 24.77
C PRO A 120 17.21 13.20 24.98
N GLU A 121 17.69 12.60 23.87
CA GLU A 121 18.78 11.63 23.90
C GLU A 121 19.82 12.25 24.85
N PRO A 122 20.21 11.54 25.93
CA PRO A 122 21.17 12.10 26.87
C PRO A 122 22.35 12.51 26.02
N SER A 123 22.51 13.83 25.84
CA SER A 123 23.37 14.41 24.81
C SER A 123 24.63 13.63 24.87
N ALA A 124 24.90 12.84 23.81
CA ALA A 124 25.97 11.87 23.81
C ALA A 124 27.21 12.63 24.26
N SER A 125 27.54 12.49 25.54
CA SER A 125 28.73 13.09 26.12
C SER A 125 29.82 12.55 25.24
N SER A 126 30.44 13.47 24.48
CA SER A 126 31.38 13.20 23.40
C SER A 126 32.06 11.87 23.65
N PRO A 127 31.96 10.87 22.75
CA PRO A 127 32.55 9.56 22.97
C PRO A 127 33.96 9.80 23.46
N ALA A 128 34.21 9.46 24.73
CA ALA A 128 35.52 9.60 25.32
C ALA A 128 36.48 8.94 24.34
N SER A 129 37.46 9.71 23.85
CA SER A 129 38.40 9.28 22.82
C SER A 129 38.73 7.82 23.00
N PRO A 130 38.52 6.96 22.00
CA PRO A 130 38.75 5.53 22.14
C PRO A 130 40.18 5.33 22.62
N ALA A 131 40.31 4.79 23.84
CA ALA A 131 41.58 4.27 24.31
C ALA A 131 42.05 3.23 23.30
N SER A 132 43.31 3.35 22.91
CA SER A 132 43.96 2.56 21.87
C SER A 132 43.57 1.07 21.91
N PRO A 133 43.31 0.44 20.76
CA PRO A 133 42.92 -0.97 20.71
C PRO A 133 44.03 -1.87 21.30
N PRO A 134 43.67 -2.93 22.05
CA PRO A 134 44.62 -3.94 22.47
C PRO A 134 45.16 -4.71 21.25
N PRO A 135 46.41 -5.23 21.32
CA PRO A 135 47.01 -5.96 20.22
C PRO A 135 46.25 -7.25 19.89
N SER A 136 46.13 -7.48 18.59
CA SER A 136 45.51 -8.61 17.90
C SER A 136 45.79 -9.97 18.56
N ALA A 137 44.73 -10.65 18.97
CA ALA A 137 44.75 -12.09 19.23
C ALA A 137 44.08 -12.84 18.06
N SER A 138 44.79 -13.86 17.62
CA SER A 138 44.67 -14.67 16.42
C SER A 138 43.27 -15.19 16.04
N SER A 139 43.07 -15.20 14.72
CA SER A 139 42.06 -15.89 13.94
C SER A 139 41.73 -17.30 14.45
N LEU A 140 40.45 -17.54 14.72
CA LEU A 140 39.83 -18.85 14.65
C LEU A 140 38.88 -18.88 13.45
N ALA A 141 39.09 -19.92 12.64
CA ALA A 141 38.58 -20.10 11.30
C ALA A 141 37.05 -19.99 11.18
N SER A 142 36.61 -19.30 10.13
CA SER A 142 35.21 -19.26 9.72
C SER A 142 34.75 -20.65 9.23
N PRO A 143 33.52 -21.08 9.54
CA PRO A 143 32.91 -22.27 8.96
C PRO A 143 32.61 -22.07 7.46
N PRO A 144 32.57 -23.17 6.67
CA PRO A 144 32.38 -23.11 5.22
C PRO A 144 30.97 -22.62 4.85
N THR A 145 30.94 -21.72 3.87
CA THR A 145 29.73 -21.19 3.23
C THR A 145 28.91 -22.30 2.56
N PRO A 146 27.58 -22.36 2.74
CA PRO A 146 26.72 -23.28 2.00
C PRO A 146 26.68 -22.92 0.49
N PRO A 147 26.54 -23.91 -0.40
CA PRO A 147 26.53 -23.69 -1.85
C PRO A 147 25.25 -22.97 -2.32
N SER A 148 25.44 -21.91 -3.12
CA SER A 148 24.37 -21.18 -3.79
C SER A 148 23.52 -22.09 -4.69
N PRO A 149 22.18 -22.03 -4.63
CA PRO A 149 21.33 -22.72 -5.59
C PRO A 149 21.45 -22.07 -6.98
N LYS A 150 21.91 -22.86 -7.97
CA LYS A 150 21.82 -22.54 -9.40
C LYS A 150 20.35 -22.63 -9.83
N GLY A 151 19.64 -21.52 -9.74
CA GLY A 151 18.26 -21.37 -10.24
C GLY A 151 18.24 -21.03 -11.73
N ALA A 152 17.43 -21.79 -12.47
CA ALA A 152 17.34 -21.82 -13.92
C ALA A 152 16.88 -20.50 -14.57
N ALA A 153 17.48 -20.21 -15.73
CA ALA A 153 17.00 -19.22 -16.68
C ALA A 153 15.62 -19.63 -17.21
N GLY A 154 14.59 -18.88 -16.81
CA GLY A 154 13.26 -18.99 -17.40
C GLY A 154 13.17 -18.22 -18.73
N PRO A 155 12.39 -18.70 -19.71
CA PRO A 155 12.28 -18.08 -21.02
C PRO A 155 11.57 -16.72 -20.95
N SER A 156 12.20 -15.73 -21.58
CA SER A 156 11.67 -14.40 -21.86
C SER A 156 10.43 -14.49 -22.75
N THR A 157 9.24 -14.43 -22.14
CA THR A 157 7.97 -14.31 -22.86
C THR A 157 7.87 -12.90 -23.43
N ARG A 158 8.09 -12.79 -24.75
CA ARG A 158 7.91 -11.55 -25.51
C ARG A 158 6.41 -11.21 -25.54
N CYS A 159 6.02 -10.10 -24.93
CA CYS A 159 4.68 -9.54 -25.12
C CYS A 159 4.52 -9.11 -26.58
N ALA A 160 3.65 -9.83 -27.30
CA ALA A 160 3.19 -9.47 -28.62
C ALA A 160 2.43 -8.14 -28.55
N ALA A 161 2.88 -7.19 -29.37
CA ALA A 161 2.20 -5.94 -29.63
C ALA A 161 0.80 -6.22 -30.20
N CYS A 162 -0.25 -5.81 -29.48
CA CYS A 162 -1.58 -5.69 -30.06
C CYS A 162 -1.61 -4.43 -30.93
N ALA A 163 -1.45 -4.62 -32.24
CA ALA A 163 -1.72 -3.59 -33.24
C ALA A 163 -3.23 -3.32 -33.28
N LEU A 164 -3.63 -2.15 -32.76
CA LEU A 164 -4.94 -1.56 -33.00
C LEU A 164 -4.99 -1.07 -34.44
N VAL A 165 -5.52 -1.90 -35.34
CA VAL A 165 -5.90 -1.49 -36.69
C VAL A 165 -7.22 -0.73 -36.59
N GLY A 166 -7.13 0.59 -36.75
CA GLY A 166 -8.28 1.44 -37.03
C GLY A 166 -8.71 1.30 -38.49
N ALA A 167 -9.98 0.96 -38.69
CA ALA A 167 -10.66 1.17 -39.97
C ALA A 167 -11.88 2.07 -39.70
N GLY A 168 -11.69 3.36 -39.95
CA GLY A 168 -12.77 4.33 -40.00
C GLY A 168 -13.54 4.19 -41.32
N GLY A 169 -14.86 4.06 -41.21
CA GLY A 169 -15.80 4.26 -42.32
C GLY A 169 -16.69 5.48 -42.02
N PRO A 170 -16.73 6.50 -42.89
CA PRO A 170 -17.61 7.66 -42.71
C PRO A 170 -19.00 7.36 -43.29
N ALA A 171 -19.86 6.73 -42.51
CA ALA A 171 -21.28 6.63 -42.84
C ALA A 171 -22.13 6.52 -41.57
N GLY A 172 -22.48 7.67 -40.96
CA GLY A 172 -23.40 7.66 -39.82
C GLY A 172 -23.46 8.91 -38.96
N HIS A 173 -23.43 10.12 -39.53
CA HIS A 173 -23.49 11.37 -38.75
C HIS A 173 -24.79 11.62 -37.98
N ALA A 174 -25.84 10.79 -38.16
CA ALA A 174 -27.09 10.91 -37.40
C ALA A 174 -27.09 10.11 -36.07
N ALA A 175 -26.19 9.13 -35.89
CA ALA A 175 -26.17 8.29 -34.68
C ALA A 175 -25.21 8.80 -33.58
N TRP A 176 -24.24 9.66 -33.94
CA TRP A 176 -23.23 10.18 -33.01
C TRP A 176 -23.77 11.23 -32.02
N ALA A 177 -24.82 11.99 -32.38
CA ALA A 177 -25.38 13.01 -31.51
C ALA A 177 -26.03 12.43 -30.24
N ILE A 178 -26.63 11.23 -30.33
CA ILE A 178 -27.29 10.57 -29.20
C ILE A 178 -26.25 9.96 -28.24
N ALA A 179 -25.13 9.44 -28.76
CA ALA A 179 -24.05 8.88 -27.96
C ALA A 179 -23.28 9.95 -27.15
N ILE A 180 -23.08 11.15 -27.71
CA ILE A 180 -22.39 12.24 -27.00
C ILE A 180 -23.27 12.84 -25.89
N ALA A 181 -24.58 13.01 -26.14
CA ALA A 181 -25.51 13.54 -25.14
C ALA A 181 -25.67 12.63 -23.91
N SER A 182 -25.64 11.30 -24.12
CA SER A 182 -25.70 10.32 -23.03
C SER A 182 -24.38 10.25 -22.23
N LEU A 183 -23.22 10.41 -22.89
CA LEU A 183 -21.94 10.52 -22.18
C LEU A 183 -21.86 11.79 -21.30
N ALA A 184 -22.40 12.92 -21.77
CA ALA A 184 -22.38 14.18 -21.04
C ALA A 184 -23.26 14.14 -19.76
N LEU A 185 -24.42 13.47 -19.80
CA LEU A 185 -25.29 13.28 -18.64
C LEU A 185 -24.65 12.37 -17.58
N VAL A 186 -23.99 11.28 -18.00
CA VAL A 186 -23.25 10.38 -17.08
C VAL A 186 -22.06 11.11 -16.44
N ALA A 187 -21.34 11.94 -17.21
CA ALA A 187 -20.22 12.73 -16.69
C ALA A 187 -20.64 13.83 -15.70
N ARG A 188 -21.82 14.44 -15.89
CA ARG A 188 -22.32 15.49 -14.97
C ARG A 188 -22.78 14.92 -13.63
N ARG A 189 -23.36 13.71 -13.63
CA ARG A 189 -23.79 13.03 -12.39
C ARG A 189 -22.62 12.63 -11.49
N ARG A 190 -21.48 12.21 -12.07
CA ARG A 190 -20.27 11.85 -11.32
C ARG A 190 -19.64 13.05 -10.58
N ARG A 191 -19.69 14.27 -11.15
CA ARG A 191 -19.13 15.47 -10.51
C ARG A 191 -19.87 15.90 -9.24
N HIS A 192 -21.16 15.60 -9.14
CA HIS A 192 -21.94 15.91 -7.93
C HIS A 192 -21.68 14.93 -6.78
N GLN A 193 -21.29 13.68 -7.08
CA GLN A 193 -20.94 12.72 -6.03
C GLN A 193 -19.54 12.97 -5.45
N SER A 194 -18.58 13.42 -6.27
CA SER A 194 -17.21 13.69 -5.81
C SER A 194 -17.07 14.96 -4.96
N SER A 195 -18.07 15.86 -4.96
CA SER A 195 -18.04 17.11 -4.19
C SER A 195 -18.61 16.97 -2.76
N GLY A 196 -19.17 15.81 -2.39
CA GLY A 196 -19.76 15.56 -1.07
C GLY A 196 -18.81 15.06 0.01
N CYS A 197 -17.59 14.62 -0.33
CA CYS A 197 -16.66 14.03 0.65
C CYS A 197 -15.59 15.00 1.20
N SER A 198 -15.66 16.29 0.84
CA SER A 198 -14.73 17.31 1.35
C SER A 198 -15.44 18.18 2.39
N GLY A 199 -15.48 17.74 3.64
CA GLY A 199 -15.99 18.60 4.72
C GLY A 199 -16.49 17.88 5.96
N ARG A 200 -15.61 17.21 6.70
CA ARG A 200 -15.80 17.02 8.14
C ARG A 200 -14.46 16.79 8.84
N THR A 201 -13.69 17.86 8.99
CA THR A 201 -12.67 17.96 10.04
C THR A 201 -13.36 18.45 11.31
N ARG A 202 -13.17 17.73 12.41
CA ARG A 202 -13.24 18.25 13.77
C ARG A 202 -12.03 17.72 14.52
#